data_AF-Q7PBJ6-F1
#
_entry.id   AF-Q7PBJ6-F1
#
_cell.length_a   1.000
_cell.length_b   1.000
_cell.length_c   1.000
_cell.angle_alpha   90.00
_cell.angle_beta   90.00
_cell.angle_gamma   90.00
#
_symmetry.space_group_name_H-M   'P 1'
#
loop_
_entity.id
_entity.type
_entity.pdbx_description
1 polymer ?
#
loop_
_entity_poly.entity_id
_entity_poly.type
_entity_poly.pdbx_seq_one_letter_code
_entity_poly.pdbx_strand_id
1 'polypeptide(L)' 'MTKKCNYSFSAEKNYKLISERKVSFAEIISVIESNCLLDIIEHPNPNKYSEQKMYIVKSNEYAY' A
#
# COMPACT_ATOMS: atom_id res chain seq x y z
N MET A 1 17.65 -0.18 13.95
CA MET A 1 17.28 -1.58 13.64
C MET A 1 16.13 -1.55 12.65
N THR A 2 16.37 -1.86 11.38
CA THR A 2 15.31 -1.90 10.35
C THR A 2 14.45 -3.13 10.61
N LYS A 3 13.18 -2.95 10.97
CA LYS A 3 12.24 -4.04 11.24
C LYS A 3 11.98 -4.77 9.93
N LYS A 4 12.43 -6.03 9.81
CA LYS A 4 12.16 -6.87 8.63
C LYS A 4 10.69 -7.30 8.66
N CYS A 5 9.90 -6.81 7.72
CA CYS A 5 8.50 -7.19 7.54
C CYS A 5 8.37 -8.21 6.41
N ASN A 6 7.51 -9.22 6.58
CA ASN A 6 7.16 -10.15 5.51
C ASN A 6 5.89 -9.65 4.81
N TYR A 7 5.97 -9.43 3.50
CA TYR A 7 4.84 -8.99 2.68
C TYR A 7 4.36 -10.12 1.78
N SER A 8 3.05 -10.25 1.64
CA SER A 8 2.41 -11.18 0.70
C SER A 8 1.35 -10.45 -0.10
N PHE A 9 1.36 -10.63 -1.41
CA PHE A 9 0.41 -10.02 -2.34
C PHE A 9 0.18 -10.93 -3.55
N SER A 10 -1.00 -10.80 -4.16
CA SER A 10 -1.32 -11.53 -5.40
C SER A 10 -0.52 -10.98 -6.57
N ALA A 11 0.15 -11.88 -7.31
CA ALA A 11 0.87 -11.53 -8.54
C ALA A 11 -0.09 -10.97 -9.61
N GLU A 12 -1.27 -11.58 -9.78
CA GLU A 12 -2.29 -11.12 -10.71
C GLU A 12 -2.72 -9.68 -10.43
N LYS A 13 -2.99 -9.37 -9.15
CA LYS A 13 -3.35 -8.01 -8.73
C LYS A 13 -2.20 -7.02 -8.97
N ASN A 14 -0.95 -7.45 -8.73
CA ASN A 14 0.22 -6.62 -9.02
C ASN A 14 0.29 -6.25 -10.50
N TYR A 15 0.16 -7.23 -11.40
CA TYR A 15 0.18 -6.99 -12.85
C TYR A 15 -0.93 -6.05 -13.29
N LYS A 16 -2.14 -6.22 -12.74
CA LYS A 16 -3.27 -5.33 -13.02
C LYS A 16 -2.98 -3.88 -12.61
N LEU A 17 -2.47 -3.67 -11.40
CA LEU A 17 -2.11 -2.33 -10.90
C LEU A 17 -1.01 -1.67 -11.72
N ILE A 18 0.01 -2.43 -12.14
CA ILE A 18 1.08 -1.93 -13.00
C ILE A 18 0.52 -1.53 -14.36
N SER A 19 -0.36 -2.34 -14.95
CA SER A 19 -0.95 -2.05 -16.26
C SER A 19 -1.83 -0.81 -16.23
N GLU A 20 -2.77 -0.76 -15.28
CA GLU A 20 -3.84 0.26 -15.22
C GLU A 20 -3.40 1.56 -14.56
N ARG A 21 -2.55 1.49 -13.53
CA ARG A 21 -2.22 2.63 -12.66
C ARG A 21 -0.74 2.95 -12.60
N LYS A 22 0.11 2.16 -13.26
CA LYS A 22 1.57 2.32 -13.27
C LYS A 22 2.20 2.28 -11.87
N VAL A 23 1.57 1.55 -10.93
CA VAL A 23 2.06 1.36 -9.55
C VAL A 23 2.22 -0.14 -9.27
N SER A 24 3.27 -0.51 -8.55
CA SER A 24 3.55 -1.90 -8.15
C SER A 24 3.58 -2.09 -6.62
N PHE A 25 3.34 -3.31 -6.13
CA PHE A 25 3.51 -3.60 -4.71
C PHE A 25 4.95 -3.43 -4.22
N ALA A 26 5.94 -3.75 -5.05
CA ALA A 26 7.35 -3.59 -4.69
C ALA A 26 7.71 -2.12 -4.43
N GLU A 27 7.19 -1.22 -5.26
CA GLU A 27 7.33 0.22 -5.06
C GLU A 27 6.70 0.67 -3.74
N ILE A 28 5.44 0.30 -3.49
CA ILE A 28 4.73 0.70 -2.27
C ILE A 28 5.39 0.13 -1.01
N ILE A 29 5.89 -1.11 -1.05
CA ILE A 29 6.66 -1.70 0.06
C ILE A 29 7.90 -0.86 0.36
N SER A 30 8.65 -0.45 -0.67
CA SER A 30 9.82 0.43 -0.51
C SER A 30 9.45 1.76 0.15
N VAL A 31 8.32 2.37 -0.23
CA VAL A 31 7.81 3.61 0.38
C VAL A 31 7.46 3.42 1.86
N ILE A 32 6.80 2.30 2.20
CA ILE A 32 6.46 1.95 3.59
C ILE A 32 7.74 1.74 4.43
N GLU A 33 8.72 1.00 3.90
CA GLU A 33 9.99 0.76 4.59
C GLU A 33 10.86 2.02 4.72
N SER A 34 10.69 2.97 3.81
CA SER A 34 11.39 4.28 3.82
C SER A 34 10.73 5.32 4.72
N ASN A 35 9.76 4.92 5.56
CA ASN A 35 9.06 5.78 6.51
C ASN A 35 8.26 6.93 5.86
N CYS A 36 7.79 6.73 4.63
CA CYS A 36 6.95 7.67 3.86
C CYS A 36 5.44 7.39 4.01
N LEU A 37 5.07 6.74 5.11
CA LEU A 37 3.67 6.53 5.52
C LEU A 37 3.12 7.83 6.10
N LEU A 38 2.08 8.37 5.49
CA LEU A 38 1.45 9.62 5.94
C LEU A 38 0.39 9.36 7.02
N ASP A 39 -0.46 8.37 6.80
CA ASP A 39 -1.54 8.05 7.74
C ASP A 39 -2.01 6.59 7.59
N ILE A 40 -2.72 6.08 8.59
CA ILE A 40 -3.44 4.81 8.55
C ILE A 40 -4.88 5.07 8.97
N ILE A 41 -5.81 4.93 8.03
CA ILE A 41 -7.24 5.15 8.27
C ILE A 41 -8.03 3.84 8.21
N GLU A 42 -9.22 3.85 8.80
CA GLU A 42 -10.19 2.75 8.66
C GLU A 42 -10.85 2.79 7.27
N HIS A 43 -11.22 1.61 6.77
CA HIS A 43 -11.93 1.54 5.50
C HIS A 43 -13.32 2.22 5.61
N PRO A 44 -13.69 3.15 4.71
CA PRO A 44 -14.92 3.93 4.81
C PRO A 44 -16.21 3.10 4.69
N ASN A 45 -16.09 1.88 4.16
CA ASN A 45 -17.15 0.87 4.19
C ASN A 45 -16.75 -0.28 5.14
N PRO A 46 -16.94 -0.12 6.46
CA PRO A 46 -16.55 -1.12 7.44
C PRO A 46 -17.43 -2.37 7.41
N ASN A 47 -18.67 -2.27 6.92
CA ASN A 47 -19.57 -3.43 6.80
C ASN A 47 -19.04 -4.49 5.82
N LYS A 48 -18.38 -4.05 4.75
CA LYS A 48 -17.82 -4.96 3.72
C LYS A 48 -16.35 -5.30 3.97
N TYR A 49 -15.60 -4.38 4.58
CA TYR A 49 -14.17 -4.49 4.80
C TYR A 49 -13.83 -4.24 6.27
N SER A 50 -14.49 -5.00 7.15
CA SER A 50 -14.25 -4.92 8.59
C SER A 50 -12.78 -5.23 8.87
N GLU A 51 -12.18 -4.46 9.78
CA GLU A 51 -10.78 -4.58 10.21
C GLU A 51 -9.71 -4.28 9.14
N GLN A 52 -10.11 -3.93 7.92
CA GLN A 52 -9.18 -3.51 6.89
C GLN A 52 -8.70 -2.08 7.14
N LYS A 53 -7.38 -1.92 7.18
CA LYS A 53 -6.72 -0.62 7.26
C LYS A 53 -6.29 -0.15 5.88
N MET A 54 -6.40 1.16 5.65
CA MET A 54 -5.90 1.83 4.47
C MET A 54 -4.68 2.65 4.85
N TYR A 55 -3.57 2.40 4.15
CA TYR A 55 -2.31 3.09 4.37
C TYR A 55 -2.21 4.18 3.32
N ILE A 56 -2.09 5.43 3.77
CA ILE A 56 -1.90 6.57 2.88
C ILE A 56 -0.40 6.82 2.78
N VAL A 57 0.16 6.72 1.58
CA VAL A 57 1.61 6.86 1.37
C VAL A 57 1.93 8.00 0.41
N LYS A 58 3.04 8.69 0.64
CA LYS A 58 3.55 9.69 -0.31
C LYS A 58 4.37 8.98 -1.38
N SER A 59 3.96 9.05 -2.64
CA SER A 59 4.76 8.61 -3.79
C SER A 59 4.73 9.69 -4.89
N ASN A 60 5.90 10.07 -5.40
CA ASN A 60 6.06 11.06 -6.49
C ASN A 60 5.29 12.37 -6.27
N GLU A 61 5.34 12.93 -5.06
CA GLU A 61 4.61 14.15 -4.65
C GLU A 61 3.08 14.05 -4.62
N TYR A 62 2.51 12.84 -4.79
CA TYR A 62 1.09 12.56 -4.62
C TYR A 62 0.85 11.63 -3.41
N ALA A 63 -0.31 11.78 -2.79
CA ALA A 63 -0.80 10.86 -1.76
C ALA A 63 -1.65 9.77 -2.41
N TYR A 64 -1.29 8.51 -2.17
CA TYR A 64 -2.00 7.31 -2.62
C TYR A 64 -2.67 6.59 -1.45
#